data_AF-A0A519CIN9-F1
#
_entry.id   AF-A0A519CIN9-F1
#
_cell.length_a   1.000
_cell.length_b   1.000
_cell.length_c   1.000
_cell.angle_alpha   90.00
_cell.angle_beta   90.00
_cell.angle_gamma   90.00
#
_symmetry.space_group_name_H-M   'P 1'
#
loop_
_entity.id
_entity.type
_entity.pdbx_description
1 polymer ?
#
loop_
_entity_poly.entity_id
_entity_poly.type
_entity_poly.pdbx_seq_one_letter_code
_entity_poly.pdbx_strand_id
1 'polypeptide(L)'
;MKPFSTEPVTLHEEVFPQDTNSYNTLFGGRLLSLMDKAAGIVCAKFAHREFVTISIDTLEFLAPARQGDLIDIKAKIIFTSNKTACAKVTAWAINKSNWQ
;
A
#
# COMPACT_ATOMS: atom_id res chain seq x y z
N MET A 1 -19.95 7.12 7.08
CA MET A 1 -19.34 7.62 8.34
C MET A 1 -18.81 9.03 8.13
N LYS A 2 -18.77 9.89 9.17
CA LYS A 2 -18.13 11.22 9.04
C LYS A 2 -16.60 11.07 9.18
N PRO A 3 -15.79 11.67 8.29
CA PRO A 3 -14.33 11.59 8.37
C PRO A 3 -13.77 12.36 9.56
N PHE A 4 -12.78 11.78 10.24
CA PHE A 4 -11.83 12.50 11.09
C PHE A 4 -10.67 13.08 10.27
N SER A 5 -10.27 12.38 9.20
CA SER A 5 -9.25 12.82 8.26
C SER A 5 -9.53 12.23 6.88
N THR A 6 -9.30 13.02 5.83
CA THR A 6 -9.32 12.55 4.43
C THR A 6 -7.92 12.51 3.82
N GLU A 7 -6.90 12.94 4.56
CA GLU A 7 -5.52 12.96 4.10
C GLU A 7 -5.01 11.55 3.81
N PRO A 8 -4.32 11.33 2.68
CA PRO A 8 -3.77 10.03 2.34
C PRO A 8 -2.70 9.59 3.34
N VAL A 9 -2.34 8.32 3.25
CA VAL A 9 -1.20 7.72 3.96
C VAL A 9 -0.20 7.29 2.91
N THR A 10 1.07 7.59 3.16
CA THR A 10 2.18 7.16 2.33
C THR A 10 3.14 6.35 3.19
N LEU A 11 3.56 5.18 2.71
CA LEU A 11 4.62 4.36 3.28
C LEU A 11 5.79 4.29 2.29
N HIS A 12 7.01 4.34 2.82
CA HIS A 12 8.24 4.16 2.06
C HIS A 12 8.98 2.95 2.60
N GLU A 13 9.26 1.98 1.74
CA GLU A 13 9.89 0.72 2.14
C GLU A 13 10.97 0.36 1.13
N GLU A 14 12.17 0.06 1.62
CA GLU A 14 13.24 -0.45 0.75
C GLU A 14 13.08 -1.94 0.52
N VAL A 15 13.33 -2.40 -0.71
CA VAL A 15 13.36 -3.83 -1.02
C VAL A 15 14.69 -4.44 -0.57
N PHE A 16 14.65 -5.21 0.52
CA PHE A 16 15.81 -5.95 1.01
C PHE A 16 15.89 -7.35 0.37
N PRO A 17 17.05 -8.05 0.48
CA PRO A 17 17.19 -9.40 -0.06
C PRO A 17 16.08 -10.37 0.38
N GLN A 18 15.67 -10.33 1.65
CA GLN A 18 14.60 -11.19 2.18
C GLN A 18 13.21 -10.92 1.58
N ASP A 19 13.02 -9.78 0.93
CA ASP A 19 11.75 -9.43 0.29
C ASP A 19 11.66 -9.97 -1.15
N THR A 20 12.76 -10.50 -1.70
CA THR A 20 12.84 -10.95 -3.09
C THR A 20 12.55 -12.44 -3.28
N ASN A 21 12.11 -12.79 -4.48
CA ASN A 21 11.90 -14.17 -4.92
C ASN A 21 13.12 -14.73 -5.66
N SER A 22 13.03 -15.98 -6.12
CA SER A 22 14.09 -16.66 -6.89
C SER A 22 14.46 -15.99 -8.22
N TYR A 23 13.67 -15.00 -8.67
CA TYR A 23 13.92 -14.20 -9.87
C TYR A 23 14.48 -12.81 -9.53
N ASN A 24 14.95 -12.58 -8.29
CA ASN A 24 15.51 -11.31 -7.81
C ASN A 24 14.56 -10.11 -7.97
N THR A 25 13.26 -10.36 -7.88
CA THR A 25 12.21 -9.33 -7.87
C THR A 25 11.44 -9.38 -6.56
N LEU A 26 10.90 -8.24 -6.13
CA LEU A 26 10.05 -8.14 -4.95
C LEU A 26 8.95 -9.19 -5.01
N PHE A 27 8.85 -10.03 -3.98
CA PHE A 27 7.83 -11.03 -3.89
C PHE A 27 6.45 -10.37 -3.81
N GLY A 28 5.51 -10.76 -4.67
CA GLY A 28 4.20 -10.11 -4.76
C GLY A 28 3.42 -10.12 -3.44
N GLY A 29 3.53 -11.21 -2.66
CA GLY A 29 2.91 -11.28 -1.33
C GLY A 29 3.48 -10.26 -0.33
N ARG A 30 4.76 -9.90 -0.45
CA ARG A 30 5.39 -8.87 0.39
C ARG A 30 4.87 -7.48 0.03
N LEU A 31 4.77 -7.17 -1.27
CA LEU A 31 4.16 -5.93 -1.73
C LEU A 31 2.70 -5.83 -1.27
N LEU A 32 1.93 -6.91 -1.41
CA LEU A 32 0.54 -6.97 -0.98
C LEU A 32 0.37 -6.71 0.52
N SER A 33 1.24 -7.30 1.36
CA SER A 33 1.26 -7.06 2.80
C SER A 33 1.50 -5.58 3.14
N LEU A 34 2.38 -4.90 2.41
CA LEU A 34 2.62 -3.47 2.61
C LEU A 34 1.45 -2.60 2.13
N MET A 35 0.84 -2.95 0.99
CA MET A 35 -0.35 -2.27 0.47
C MET A 35 -1.53 -2.39 1.43
N ASP A 36 -1.76 -3.58 1.98
CA ASP A 36 -2.81 -3.84 2.98
C ASP A 36 -2.56 -3.05 4.28
N LYS A 37 -1.30 -3.00 4.75
CA LYS A 37 -0.91 -2.15 5.89
C LYS A 37 -1.27 -0.67 5.64
N ALA A 38 -0.92 -0.12 4.47
CA ALA A 38 -1.23 1.26 4.13
C ALA A 38 -2.76 1.51 4.08
N ALA A 39 -3.53 0.57 3.52
CA ALA A 39 -4.99 0.62 3.49
C ALA A 39 -5.59 0.61 4.90
N GLY A 40 -5.14 -0.29 5.77
CA GLY A 40 -5.59 -0.36 7.16
C GLY A 40 -5.33 0.93 7.92
N ILE A 41 -4.13 1.51 7.78
CA ILE A 41 -3.76 2.76 8.44
C ILE A 41 -4.64 3.92 7.92
N VAL A 42 -4.87 4.06 6.62
CA VAL A 42 -5.69 5.17 6.10
C VAL A 42 -7.16 5.03 6.51
N CYS A 43 -7.70 3.81 6.55
CA CYS A 43 -9.05 3.54 7.05
C CYS A 43 -9.18 3.85 8.55
N ALA A 44 -8.18 3.43 9.36
CA ALA A 44 -8.15 3.73 10.78
C ALA A 44 -8.02 5.24 11.06
N LYS A 45 -7.16 5.94 10.31
CA LYS A 45 -7.01 7.40 10.36
C LYS A 45 -8.30 8.13 9.95
N PHE A 46 -9.01 7.62 8.94
CA PHE A 46 -10.27 8.19 8.48
C PHE A 46 -11.38 8.10 9.53
N ALA A 47 -11.51 6.96 10.19
CA ALA A 47 -12.63 6.67 11.08
C ALA A 47 -12.30 6.82 12.58
N HIS A 48 -11.03 6.97 12.94
CA HIS A 48 -10.52 6.95 14.31
C HIS A 48 -10.91 5.66 15.07
N ARG A 49 -10.82 4.51 14.38
CA ARG A 49 -11.25 3.18 14.85
C ARG A 49 -10.43 2.07 14.19
N GLU A 50 -10.46 0.87 14.77
CA GLU A 50 -9.85 -0.33 14.18
C GLU A 50 -10.63 -0.82 12.96
N PHE A 51 -9.91 -1.38 11.99
CA PHE A 51 -10.43 -1.93 10.74
C PHE A 51 -9.82 -3.31 10.47
N VAL A 52 -10.58 -4.14 9.77
CA VAL A 52 -10.12 -5.43 9.24
C VAL A 52 -10.34 -5.45 7.73
N THR A 53 -9.47 -6.15 7.01
CA THR A 53 -9.56 -6.27 5.55
C THR A 53 -10.60 -7.33 5.19
N ILE A 54 -11.71 -6.88 4.59
CA ILE A 54 -12.83 -7.76 4.19
C ILE A 54 -12.54 -8.40 2.82
N SER A 55 -12.08 -7.59 1.88
CA SER A 55 -11.78 -8.01 0.52
C SER A 55 -10.72 -7.10 -0.10
N ILE A 56 -10.08 -7.62 -1.12
CA ILE A 56 -9.29 -6.87 -2.08
C ILE A 56 -9.98 -7.10 -3.42
N ASP A 57 -10.25 -6.03 -4.16
CA ASP A 57 -10.89 -6.12 -5.47
C ASP A 57 -9.83 -6.60 -6.51
N THR A 58 -9.56 -5.80 -7.52
CA THR A 58 -8.53 -6.13 -8.52
C THR A 58 -7.16 -5.66 -8.05
N LEU A 59 -6.18 -6.55 -8.13
CA LEU A 59 -4.77 -6.23 -7.95
C LEU A 59 -3.98 -6.61 -9.21
N GLU A 60 -3.20 -5.66 -9.73
CA GLU A 60 -2.40 -5.83 -10.93
C GLU A 60 -0.94 -5.47 -10.64
N PHE A 61 -0.02 -6.40 -10.93
CA PHE A 61 1.42 -6.14 -10.89
C PHE A 61 1.89 -5.69 -12.27
N LEU A 62 2.05 -4.37 -12.45
CA LEU A 62 2.36 -3.78 -13.75
C LEU A 62 3.84 -3.84 -14.14
N ALA A 63 4.74 -3.81 -13.15
CA ALA A 63 6.19 -3.82 -13.36
C ALA A 63 6.91 -4.46 -12.16
N PRO A 64 8.08 -5.09 -12.38
CA PRO A 64 8.88 -5.64 -11.29
C PRO A 64 9.58 -4.54 -10.51
N ALA A 65 9.67 -4.71 -9.19
CA ALA A 65 10.62 -3.99 -8.34
C ALA A 65 11.79 -4.90 -7.99
N ARG A 66 13.00 -4.33 -7.86
CA ARG A 66 14.23 -5.09 -7.59
C ARG A 66 14.80 -4.73 -6.22
N GLN A 67 15.70 -5.57 -5.74
CA GLN A 67 16.47 -5.29 -4.54
C GLN A 67 17.11 -3.89 -4.59
N GLY A 68 16.99 -3.13 -3.52
CA GLY A 68 17.50 -1.77 -3.38
C GLY A 68 16.60 -0.67 -3.96
N ASP A 69 15.55 -1.02 -4.73
CA ASP A 69 14.51 -0.05 -5.09
C ASP A 69 13.76 0.40 -3.82
N LEU A 70 13.29 1.65 -3.82
CA LEU A 70 12.37 2.15 -2.83
C LEU A 70 10.94 1.95 -3.34
N ILE A 71 10.08 1.32 -2.54
CA ILE A 71 8.66 1.23 -2.82
C ILE A 71 7.96 2.38 -2.13
N ASP A 72 7.35 3.26 -2.92
CA ASP A 72 6.46 4.31 -2.44
C ASP A 72 5.00 3.85 -2.56
N ILE A 73 4.30 3.75 -1.45
CA ILE A 73 2.95 3.17 -1.36
C ILE A 73 2.00 4.23 -0.83
N LYS A 74 1.04 4.64 -1.66
CA LYS A 74 0.05 5.64 -1.30
C LYS A 74 -1.34 5.03 -1.21
N ALA A 75 -1.98 5.19 -0.05
CA ALA A 75 -3.35 4.78 0.21
C ALA A 75 -4.26 6.00 0.42
N LYS A 76 -5.44 5.99 -0.22
CA LYS A 76 -6.47 7.03 -0.06
C LYS A 76 -7.87 6.45 -0.02
N ILE A 77 -8.73 7.00 0.82
CA ILE A 77 -10.15 6.62 0.86
C ILE A 77 -10.82 7.07 -0.45
N ILE A 78 -11.54 6.16 -1.09
CA ILE A 78 -12.30 6.42 -2.31
C ILE A 78 -13.81 6.21 -2.16
N PHE A 79 -14.21 5.43 -1.17
CA PHE A 79 -15.62 5.16 -0.90
C PHE A 79 -15.81 4.84 0.58
N THR A 80 -16.96 5.24 1.13
CA THR A 80 -17.37 4.87 2.48
C THR A 80 -18.85 4.58 2.57
N SER A 81 -19.20 3.73 3.51
CA SER A 81 -20.57 3.41 3.89
C SER A 81 -20.72 3.58 5.42
N ASN A 82 -21.72 2.90 6.01
CA ASN A 82 -21.98 2.95 7.44
C ASN A 82 -20.93 2.18 8.26
N LYS A 83 -20.46 1.03 7.75
CA LYS A 83 -19.49 0.14 8.45
C LYS A 83 -18.27 -0.25 7.62
N THR A 84 -18.17 0.26 6.39
CA THR A 84 -17.13 -0.11 5.44
C THR A 84 -16.49 1.14 4.87
N ALA A 85 -15.19 1.06 4.63
CA ALA A 85 -14.44 2.03 3.84
C ALA A 85 -13.61 1.27 2.80
N CYS A 86 -13.50 1.83 1.60
CA CYS A 86 -12.63 1.31 0.55
C CYS A 86 -11.52 2.32 0.30
N ALA A 87 -10.29 1.82 0.27
CA ALA A 87 -9.10 2.59 -0.03
C ALA A 87 -8.52 2.14 -1.38
N LYS A 88 -8.22 3.12 -2.24
CA LYS A 88 -7.35 2.86 -3.40
C LYS A 88 -5.91 2.93 -2.92
N VAL A 89 -5.16 1.86 -3.18
CA VAL A 89 -3.72 1.80 -2.92
C VAL A 89 -2.99 1.76 -4.25
N THR A 90 -1.89 2.49 -4.35
CA THR A 90 -1.00 2.46 -5.51
C THR A 90 0.42 2.43 -5.02
N ALA A 91 1.25 1.58 -5.63
CA ALA A 91 2.64 1.42 -5.27
C ALA A 91 3.53 1.68 -6.50
N TRP A 92 4.64 2.38 -6.28
CA TRP A 92 5.64 2.67 -7.30
C TRP A 92 7.01 2.20 -6.82
N ALA A 93 7.77 1.56 -7.71
CA ALA A 93 9.18 1.31 -7.49
C ALA A 93 9.97 2.53 -7.97
N ILE A 94 10.76 3.11 -7.08
CA ILE A 94 11.61 4.27 -7.34
C ILE A 94 13.05 3.81 -7.21
N ASN A 95 13.80 3.91 -8.30
CA ASN A 95 15.23 3.66 -8.25
C ASN A 95 15.94 4.83 -7.58
N LYS A 96 16.86 4.53 -6.64
CA LYS A 96 17.59 5.53 -5.85
C LYS A 96 18.42 6.50 -6.69
N SER A 97 18.87 6.09 -7.88
CA SER A 97 19.59 6.99 -8.79
C SER A 97 18.71 8.06 -9.43
N ASN A 98 17.37 7.91 -9.37
CA ASN A 98 16.39 8.79 -10.00
C ASN A 98 15.52 9.54 -8.98
N TRP A 99 15.98 9.69 -7.74
CA TRP A 99 15.29 10.49 -6.73
C TRP A 99 15.31 11.98 -7.15
N GLN A 100 14.15 12.51 -7.54
CA GLN A 100 13.88 13.95 -7.68
C GLN A 100 13.07 14.45 -6.49
#